data_AF-A0A9X2FB83-F1
#
_entry.id   AF-A0A9X2FB83-F1
#
_cell.length_a   1.000
_cell.length_b   1.000
_cell.length_c   1.000
_cell.angle_alpha   90.00
_cell.angle_beta   90.00
_cell.angle_gamma   90.00
#
_symmetry.space_group_name_H-M   'P 1'
#
loop_
_entity.id
_entity.type
_entity.pdbx_description
1 polymer ?
#
loop_
_entity_poly.entity_id
_entity_poly.type
_entity_poly.pdbx_seq_one_letter_code
_entity_poly.pdbx_strand_id
1 'polypeptide(L)'
;MNISSRTPEGLPSRCPLCGAAFRLEFSEPAKDAPCPVCGHLVWFAAQALEVLQRRWWDGIGSSDAPLTASTPLGGPEVDSLDLVELVMVLEEEFDLDVPVEEAEDIRSIGDVIRYLERRLRGGAAG
;
A
#
# COMPACT_ATOMS: atom_id res chain seq x y z
N MET A 1 -43.70 10.62 -6.71
CA MET A 1 -42.34 10.77 -6.18
C MET A 1 -41.43 9.92 -7.06
N ASN A 2 -40.77 10.52 -8.06
CA ASN A 2 -39.87 9.78 -8.92
C ASN A 2 -38.57 9.61 -8.15
N ILE A 3 -38.29 8.40 -7.66
CA ILE A 3 -37.07 8.11 -6.92
C ILE A 3 -35.93 8.26 -7.92
N SER A 4 -35.17 9.35 -7.78
CA SER A 4 -34.00 9.65 -8.56
C SER A 4 -33.03 8.48 -8.43
N SER A 5 -32.91 7.68 -9.49
CA SER A 5 -31.84 6.71 -9.66
C SER A 5 -30.56 7.51 -9.90
N ARG A 6 -29.97 8.05 -8.83
CA ARG A 6 -28.64 8.62 -8.94
C ARG A 6 -27.72 7.48 -9.32
N THR A 7 -27.28 7.47 -10.58
CA THR A 7 -26.05 6.78 -10.97
C THR A 7 -25.02 7.18 -9.92
N PRO A 8 -24.42 6.25 -9.19
CA PRO A 8 -23.50 6.65 -8.12
C PRO A 8 -22.39 7.52 -8.73
N GLU A 9 -22.19 8.75 -8.27
CA GLU A 9 -21.19 9.61 -8.89
C GLU A 9 -19.78 9.05 -8.60
N GLY A 10 -18.80 9.37 -9.46
CA GLY A 10 -17.41 8.95 -9.32
C GLY A 10 -16.96 7.77 -10.21
N LEU A 11 -15.64 7.53 -10.22
CA LEU A 11 -15.02 6.47 -11.01
C LEU A 11 -15.06 5.13 -10.28
N PRO A 12 -15.40 4.02 -10.96
CA PRO A 12 -15.22 2.68 -10.41
C PRO A 12 -13.76 2.47 -9.99
N SER A 13 -13.54 2.14 -8.74
CA SER A 13 -12.21 1.93 -8.15
C SER A 13 -12.21 0.70 -7.25
N ARG A 14 -11.03 0.12 -7.03
CA ARG A 14 -10.82 -0.93 -6.04
C ARG A 14 -9.73 -0.52 -5.08
N CYS A 15 -9.93 -0.84 -3.80
CA CYS A 15 -8.89 -0.62 -2.81
C CYS A 15 -7.75 -1.62 -3.06
N PRO A 16 -6.50 -1.15 -3.25
CA PRO A 16 -5.33 -2.02 -3.38
C PRO A 16 -5.07 -2.90 -2.15
N LEU A 17 -5.53 -2.49 -0.96
CA LEU A 17 -5.33 -3.27 0.27
C LEU A 17 -6.41 -4.31 0.54
N CYS A 18 -7.69 -3.92 0.57
CA CYS A 18 -8.78 -4.84 0.92
C CYS A 18 -9.55 -5.36 -0.30
N GLY A 19 -9.23 -4.91 -1.51
CA GLY A 19 -9.91 -5.32 -2.75
C GLY A 19 -11.33 -4.78 -2.92
N ALA A 20 -11.85 -4.03 -1.94
CA ALA A 20 -13.21 -3.50 -1.95
C ALA A 20 -13.44 -2.62 -3.18
N ALA A 21 -14.53 -2.89 -3.91
CA ALA A 21 -14.97 -2.04 -5.00
C ALA A 21 -15.80 -0.87 -4.45
N PHE A 22 -15.49 0.34 -4.89
CA PHE A 22 -16.21 1.56 -4.50
C PHE A 22 -16.15 2.59 -5.64
N ARG A 23 -16.90 3.69 -5.51
CA ARG A 23 -16.76 4.83 -6.43
C ARG A 23 -15.93 5.91 -5.79
N LEU A 24 -14.88 6.30 -6.50
CA LEU A 24 -13.94 7.31 -6.09
C LEU A 24 -14.29 8.62 -6.78
N GLU A 25 -14.47 9.67 -5.99
CA GLU A 25 -14.59 11.03 -6.50
C GLU A 25 -13.22 11.72 -6.37
N PHE A 26 -12.78 12.40 -7.41
CA PHE A 26 -11.57 13.22 -7.34
C PHE A 26 -11.88 14.49 -6.55
N SER A 27 -11.20 14.70 -5.43
CA SER A 27 -11.18 15.99 -4.76
C SER A 27 -9.94 16.78 -5.18
N GLU A 28 -10.07 18.10 -5.35
CA GLU A 28 -8.94 19.02 -5.42
C GLU A 28 -8.77 19.78 -4.08
N PRO A 29 -7.54 19.92 -3.55
CA PRO A 29 -6.32 19.25 -4.00
C PRO A 29 -6.47 17.73 -3.84
N ALA A 30 -5.64 16.94 -4.54
CA ALA A 30 -5.64 15.47 -4.45
C ALA A 30 -5.31 15.05 -3.01
N LYS A 31 -6.32 15.07 -2.15
CA LYS A 31 -6.27 14.62 -0.77
C LYS A 31 -6.61 13.16 -0.81
N ASP A 32 -5.71 12.35 -0.31
CA ASP A 32 -5.79 10.91 -0.32
C ASP A 32 -7.19 10.41 0.09
N ALA A 33 -7.88 9.76 -0.83
CA ALA A 33 -9.21 9.24 -0.57
C ALA A 33 -9.12 7.98 0.31
N PRO A 34 -9.74 7.95 1.50
CA PRO A 34 -9.77 6.76 2.32
C PRO A 34 -10.74 5.73 1.72
N CYS A 35 -10.34 4.47 1.73
CA CYS A 35 -11.22 3.37 1.37
C CYS A 35 -12.41 3.30 2.36
N PRO A 36 -13.66 3.20 1.89
CA PRO A 36 -14.82 3.16 2.78
C PRO A 36 -14.94 1.86 3.58
N VAL A 37 -14.16 0.83 3.25
CA VAL A 37 -14.20 -0.48 3.91
C VAL A 37 -13.07 -0.63 4.93
N CYS A 38 -11.83 -0.29 4.58
CA CYS A 38 -10.67 -0.46 5.47
C CYS A 38 -10.04 0.84 5.97
N GLY A 39 -10.52 2.00 5.52
CA GLY A 39 -10.01 3.32 5.92
C GLY A 39 -8.68 3.74 5.30
N HIS A 40 -7.97 2.82 4.62
CA HIS A 40 -6.66 3.11 4.05
C HIS A 40 -6.73 4.06 2.85
N LEU A 41 -5.71 4.91 2.69
CA LEU A 41 -5.57 5.84 1.57
C LEU A 41 -5.35 5.13 0.23
N VAL A 42 -6.31 5.27 -0.67
CA VAL A 42 -6.33 4.52 -1.93
C VAL A 42 -5.18 4.91 -2.84
N TRP A 43 -4.90 6.21 -2.99
CA TRP A 43 -3.82 6.68 -3.84
C TRP A 43 -2.45 6.39 -3.25
N PHE A 44 -2.28 6.60 -1.95
CA PHE A 44 -1.06 6.24 -1.25
C PHE A 44 -0.73 4.74 -1.40
N ALA A 45 -1.68 3.83 -1.13
CA ALA A 45 -1.42 2.40 -1.30
C ALA A 45 -1.12 2.02 -2.75
N ALA A 46 -1.78 2.64 -3.72
CA ALA A 46 -1.53 2.35 -5.13
C ALA A 46 -0.09 2.76 -5.51
N GLN A 47 0.35 3.95 -5.09
CA GLN A 47 1.70 4.43 -5.31
C GLN A 47 2.74 3.56 -4.58
N ALA A 48 2.48 3.21 -3.32
CA ALA A 48 3.38 2.36 -2.54
C ALA A 48 3.52 0.96 -3.17
N LEU A 49 2.42 0.37 -3.65
CA LEU A 49 2.47 -0.89 -4.39
C LEU A 49 3.28 -0.78 -5.67
N GLU A 50 3.14 0.31 -6.42
CA GLU A 50 3.86 0.51 -7.67
C GLU A 50 5.39 0.59 -7.44
N VAL A 51 5.82 1.34 -6.42
CA VAL A 51 7.23 1.42 -6.01
C VAL A 51 7.74 0.06 -5.58
N LEU A 52 7.01 -0.63 -4.70
CA LEU A 52 7.38 -1.95 -4.21
C LEU A 52 7.44 -2.98 -5.34
N GLN A 53 6.46 -2.97 -6.25
CA GLN A 53 6.40 -3.90 -7.37
C GLN A 53 7.57 -3.69 -8.33
N ARG A 54 7.96 -2.44 -8.58
CA ARG A 54 9.13 -2.12 -9.39
C ARG A 54 10.42 -2.66 -8.78
N ARG A 55 10.65 -2.38 -7.50
CA ARG A 55 11.89 -2.79 -6.80
C ARG A 55 11.94 -4.30 -6.53
N TRP A 56 10.79 -4.94 -6.30
CA TRP A 56 10.70 -6.38 -6.09
C TRP A 56 11.19 -7.17 -7.30
N TRP A 57 10.85 -6.72 -8.51
CA TRP A 57 11.30 -7.32 -9.76
C TRP A 57 12.81 -7.14 -10.02
N ASP A 58 13.41 -6.10 -9.42
CA ASP A 58 14.82 -5.77 -9.60
C ASP A 58 15.76 -6.53 -8.63
N GLY A 59 15.26 -7.22 -7.59
CA GLY A 59 16.18 -7.89 -6.64
C GLY A 59 15.62 -8.80 -5.52
N ILE A 60 14.32 -8.78 -5.18
CA ILE A 60 13.82 -9.38 -3.91
C ILE A 60 13.06 -10.71 -4.13
N GLY A 61 12.67 -11.08 -5.36
CA GLY A 61 11.94 -12.33 -5.58
C GLY A 61 11.81 -12.81 -7.03
N SER A 62 11.65 -14.13 -7.20
CA SER A 62 11.75 -14.85 -8.48
C SER A 62 10.40 -15.24 -9.12
N SER A 63 9.35 -14.43 -8.98
CA SER A 63 8.01 -14.75 -9.50
C SER A 63 7.43 -13.61 -10.34
N ASP A 64 6.98 -13.95 -11.56
CA ASP A 64 6.30 -13.06 -12.53
C ASP A 64 4.88 -12.65 -12.10
N ALA A 65 4.46 -13.05 -10.90
CA ALA A 65 3.15 -12.70 -10.36
C ALA A 65 3.12 -11.24 -9.85
N PRO A 66 2.03 -10.50 -10.10
CA PRO A 66 1.90 -9.15 -9.57
C PRO A 66 1.83 -9.16 -8.04
N LEU A 67 2.52 -8.20 -7.41
CA LEU A 67 2.39 -7.99 -5.97
C LEU A 67 0.97 -7.53 -5.63
N THR A 68 0.43 -8.10 -4.55
CA THR A 68 -0.86 -7.73 -3.99
C THR A 68 -0.69 -7.52 -2.50
N ALA A 69 -1.64 -6.85 -1.85
CA ALA A 69 -1.60 -6.69 -0.40
C ALA A 69 -1.57 -8.02 0.38
N SER A 70 -2.04 -9.11 -0.21
CA SER A 70 -2.00 -10.45 0.36
C SER A 70 -0.68 -11.20 0.11
N THR A 71 0.24 -10.65 -0.68
CA THR A 71 1.52 -11.31 -0.95
C THR A 71 2.33 -11.42 0.36
N PRO A 72 2.66 -12.64 0.82
CA PRO A 72 3.38 -12.85 2.06
C PRO A 72 4.87 -12.52 1.92
N LEU A 73 5.47 -12.00 3.00
CA LEU A 73 6.90 -11.69 3.11
C LEU A 73 7.67 -12.69 3.99
N GLY A 74 6.98 -13.59 4.70
CA GLY A 74 7.59 -14.61 5.56
C GLY A 74 7.45 -16.03 5.00
N GLY A 75 7.43 -16.17 3.67
CA GLY A 75 7.28 -17.46 2.98
C GLY A 75 8.63 -18.18 2.81
N PRO A 76 8.63 -19.45 2.35
CA PRO A 76 9.88 -20.15 2.02
C PRO A 76 10.69 -19.51 0.88
N GLU A 77 10.08 -18.55 0.17
CA GLU A 77 10.65 -17.83 -0.96
C GLU A 77 11.30 -16.49 -0.56
N VAL A 78 11.14 -16.06 0.70
CA VAL A 78 11.68 -14.80 1.21
C VAL A 78 12.54 -15.12 2.43
N ASP A 79 13.85 -14.88 2.33
CA ASP A 79 14.77 -15.11 3.42
C ASP A 79 15.06 -13.83 4.24
N SER A 80 15.90 -13.94 5.26
CA SER A 80 16.23 -12.81 6.14
C SER A 80 16.99 -11.69 5.43
N LEU A 81 17.68 -11.97 4.31
CA LEU A 81 18.38 -10.97 3.52
C LEU A 81 17.38 -10.15 2.68
N ASP A 82 16.39 -10.82 2.10
CA ASP A 82 15.32 -10.17 1.34
C ASP A 82 14.55 -9.14 2.20
N LEU A 83 14.33 -9.44 3.48
CA LEU A 83 13.71 -8.51 4.42
C LEU A 83 14.57 -7.27 4.67
N VAL A 84 15.89 -7.43 4.80
CA VAL A 84 16.82 -6.30 4.98
C VAL A 84 16.85 -5.43 3.72
N GLU A 85 16.88 -6.04 2.54
CA GLU A 85 16.82 -5.30 1.27
C GLU A 85 15.52 -4.53 1.11
N LEU A 86 14.38 -5.14 1.46
CA LEU A 86 13.08 -4.47 1.47
C LEU A 86 13.09 -3.25 2.40
N VAL A 87 13.62 -3.39 3.62
CA VAL A 87 13.72 -2.28 4.58
C VAL A 87 14.55 -1.14 4.00
N MET A 88 15.74 -1.42 3.45
CA MET A 88 16.59 -0.39 2.87
C MET A 88 15.91 0.34 1.69
N VAL A 89 15.18 -0.38 0.84
CA VAL A 89 14.40 0.22 -0.26
C VAL A 89 13.30 1.14 0.28
N LEU A 90 12.61 0.72 1.35
CA LEU A 90 11.57 1.54 1.97
C LEU A 90 12.13 2.81 2.60
N GLU A 91 13.26 2.71 3.29
CA GLU A 91 13.96 3.85 3.87
C GLU A 91 14.41 4.85 2.79
N GLU A 92 14.99 4.37 1.68
CA GLU A 92 15.45 5.20 0.56
C GLU A 92 14.29 5.86 -0.20
N GLU A 93 13.27 5.10 -0.59
CA GLU A 93 12.17 5.61 -1.44
C GLU A 93 11.21 6.53 -0.69
N PHE A 94 11.04 6.33 0.61
CA PHE A 94 10.10 7.10 1.42
C PHE A 94 10.75 8.07 2.41
N ASP A 95 12.09 8.16 2.45
CA ASP A 95 12.88 8.97 3.39
C ASP A 95 12.49 8.68 4.86
N LEU A 96 12.54 7.40 5.21
CA LEU A 96 12.14 6.86 6.52
C LEU A 96 13.31 6.17 7.22
N ASP A 97 13.21 5.99 8.53
CA ASP A 97 14.08 5.12 9.33
C ASP A 97 13.20 4.02 9.94
N VAL A 98 13.44 2.77 9.54
CA VAL A 98 12.61 1.61 9.83
C VAL A 98 13.41 0.63 10.69
N PRO A 99 13.12 0.57 12.01
CA PRO A 99 13.79 -0.37 12.90
C PRO A 99 13.56 -1.81 12.45
N VAL A 100 14.63 -2.61 12.49
CA VAL A 100 14.58 -4.03 12.09
C VAL A 100 13.54 -4.79 12.91
N GLU A 101 13.41 -4.49 14.20
CA GLU A 101 12.43 -5.11 15.08
C GLU A 101 10.97 -4.84 14.63
N GLU A 102 10.70 -3.66 14.06
CA GLU A 102 9.39 -3.33 13.50
C GLU A 102 9.17 -4.00 12.14
N ALA A 103 10.25 -4.18 11.37
CA ALA A 103 10.21 -4.87 10.08
C ALA A 103 9.99 -6.38 10.23
N GLU A 104 10.52 -7.02 11.28
CA GLU A 104 10.30 -8.44 11.60
C GLU A 104 8.81 -8.76 11.84
N ASP A 105 8.02 -7.80 12.31
CA ASP A 105 6.58 -7.96 12.51
C ASP A 105 5.77 -7.83 11.20
N ILE A 106 6.39 -7.39 10.10
CA ILE A 106 5.74 -7.23 8.80
C ILE A 106 5.68 -8.57 8.08
N ARG A 107 4.46 -9.06 7.84
CA ARG A 107 4.24 -10.40 7.27
C ARG A 107 3.77 -10.40 5.82
N SER A 108 3.34 -9.25 5.31
CA SER A 108 2.78 -9.11 3.97
C SER A 108 3.03 -7.72 3.38
N ILE A 109 2.93 -7.61 2.05
CA ILE A 109 2.98 -6.31 1.36
C ILE A 109 1.90 -5.36 1.88
N GLY A 110 0.72 -5.87 2.25
CA GLY A 110 -0.32 -5.07 2.87
C GLY A 110 0.09 -4.48 4.22
N ASP A 111 0.91 -5.20 4.99
CA ASP A 111 1.43 -4.70 6.27
C ASP A 111 2.51 -3.64 6.08
N VAL A 112 3.36 -3.77 5.06
CA VAL A 112 4.31 -2.72 4.64
C VAL A 112 3.57 -1.42 4.36
N ILE A 113 2.52 -1.49 3.54
CA ILE A 113 1.79 -0.29 3.13
C ILE A 113 1.08 0.37 4.32
N ARG A 114 0.51 -0.42 5.24
CA ARG A 114 -0.07 0.09 6.50
C ARG A 114 1.00 0.70 7.40
N TYR A 115 2.19 0.12 7.41
CA TYR A 115 3.32 0.62 8.16
C TYR A 115 3.75 2.01 7.66
N LEU A 116 3.97 2.13 6.34
CA LEU A 116 4.34 3.38 5.70
C LEU A 116 3.29 4.46 5.90
N GLU A 117 2.01 4.14 5.73
CA GLU A 117 0.93 5.11 5.93
C GLU A 117 0.91 5.64 7.36
N ARG A 118 1.10 4.78 8.37
CA ARG A 118 1.16 5.21 9.77
C ARG A 118 2.36 6.12 10.04
N ARG A 119 3.54 5.77 9.52
CA ARG A 119 4.77 6.56 9.68
C ARG A 119 4.65 7.93 9.01
N LEU A 120 4.16 7.98 7.79
CA LEU A 120 4.00 9.23 7.03
C LEU A 120 2.87 10.13 7.57
N ARG A 121 1.78 9.56 8.08
CA ARG A 121 0.73 10.34 8.77
C ARG A 121 1.19 10.85 10.14
N GLY A 122 2.09 10.13 10.82
CA GLY A 122 2.69 10.54 12.10
C GLY A 122 3.76 11.61 11.97
N GLY A 123 4.31 11.83 10.78
CA GLY A 123 5.33 12.85 10.49
C GLY A 123 4.79 14.25 10.16
N ALA A 124 3.48 14.44 10.03
CA ALA A 124 2.85 15.73 9.74
C ALA A 124 2.55 16.57 11.01
N ALA A 125 3.45 16.52 12.00
CA ALA A 125 3.47 17.40 13.15
C ALA A 125 4.88 17.99 13.32
N GLY A 126 5.26 18.83 12.36
CA GLY A 126 6.40 19.75 12.40
C GLY A 126 5.97 21.11 11.88
#